data_AF-A0A3A0UXM1-F1
#
_entry.id   AF-A0A3A0UXM1-F1
#
_cell.length_a   1.000
_cell.length_b   1.000
_cell.length_c   1.000
_cell.angle_alpha   90.00
_cell.angle_beta   90.00
_cell.angle_gamma   90.00
#
_symmetry.space_group_name_H-M   'P 1'
#
loop_
_entity.id
_entity.type
_entity.pdbx_description
1 polymer ?
#
loop_
_entity_poly.entity_id
_entity_poly.type
_entity_poly.pdbx_seq_one_letter_code
_entity_poly.pdbx_strand_id
1 'polypeptide(L)' 'MSEKIKFVQRDTLKEKPDPRELGFGKYFTDYMLSFDYDIDQGWHDLNLVPYGPIEISPAS' A
#
# COMPACT_ATOMS: atom_id res chain seq x y z
N MET A 1 3.19 -21.97 5.95
CA MET A 1 2.60 -21.12 7.00
C MET A 1 2.10 -19.88 6.28
N SER A 2 0.80 -19.75 6.05
CA SER A 2 0.25 -18.56 5.38
C SER A 2 0.39 -17.38 6.33
N GLU A 3 1.23 -16.42 6.00
CA GLU A 3 1.31 -15.18 6.79
C GLU A 3 -0.05 -14.48 6.79
N LYS A 4 -0.46 -14.00 7.96
CA LYS A 4 -1.75 -13.33 8.13
C LYS A 4 -1.63 -11.94 7.51
N ILE A 5 -2.32 -11.72 6.40
CA ILE A 5 -2.42 -10.40 5.78
C ILE A 5 -3.28 -9.52 6.67
N LYS A 6 -2.74 -8.39 7.14
CA LYS A 6 -3.53 -7.36 7.79
C LYS A 6 -4.17 -6.50 6.71
N PHE A 7 -5.49 -6.57 6.60
CA PHE A 7 -6.26 -5.74 5.67
C PHE A 7 -6.94 -4.60 6.41
N VAL A 8 -6.64 -3.36 6.00
CA VAL A 8 -7.30 -2.15 6.52
C VAL A 8 -8.20 -1.60 5.43
N GLN A 9 -9.50 -1.78 5.59
CA GLN A 9 -10.49 -1.32 4.62
C GLN A 9 -10.65 0.21 4.69
N ARG A 10 -10.77 0.85 3.52
CA ARG A 10 -11.12 2.26 3.38
C ARG A 10 -12.64 2.45 3.41
N ASP A 11 -13.11 3.48 4.10
CA ASP A 11 -14.55 3.78 4.20
C ASP A 11 -15.16 4.25 2.87
N THR A 12 -14.42 5.05 2.09
CA THR A 12 -14.88 5.62 0.82
C THR A 12 -13.86 5.39 -0.29
N LEU A 13 -14.28 4.72 -1.37
CA LEU A 13 -13.45 4.43 -2.54
C LEU A 13 -13.41 5.63 -3.53
N LYS A 14 -12.30 5.77 -4.25
CA LYS A 14 -12.13 6.77 -5.32
C LYS A 14 -12.97 6.39 -6.55
N GLU A 15 -13.41 7.40 -7.28
CA GLU A 15 -13.97 7.21 -8.61
C GLU A 15 -12.87 6.77 -9.59
N LYS A 16 -13.21 5.87 -10.50
CA LYS A 16 -12.28 5.39 -11.52
C LYS A 16 -12.15 6.45 -12.62
N PRO A 17 -10.92 6.85 -13.01
CA PRO A 17 -10.72 7.83 -14.08
C PRO A 17 -11.21 7.29 -15.44
N ASP A 18 -11.55 8.17 -16.39
CA ASP A 18 -11.91 7.77 -17.75
C ASP A 18 -10.71 7.07 -18.42
N PRO A 19 -10.88 5.83 -18.93
CA PRO A 19 -9.83 5.10 -19.63
C PRO A 19 -9.18 5.86 -20.80
N ARG A 20 -9.88 6.81 -21.42
CA ARG A 20 -9.40 7.63 -22.54
C ARG A 20 -8.47 8.77 -22.14
N GLU A 21 -8.48 9.16 -20.87
CA GLU A 21 -7.68 10.27 -20.33
C GLU A 21 -6.55 9.79 -19.39
N LEU A 22 -6.24 8.50 -19.42
CA LEU A 22 -5.19 7.91 -18.60
C LEU A 22 -3.80 8.44 -19.00
N GLY A 23 -3.04 8.87 -17.99
CA GLY A 23 -1.63 9.20 -18.13
C GLY A 23 -0.78 8.31 -17.22
N PHE A 24 0.38 7.89 -17.72
CA PHE A 24 1.31 7.06 -16.95
C PHE A 24 1.75 7.76 -15.65
N GLY A 25 1.68 7.04 -14.52
CA GLY A 25 2.11 7.54 -13.21
C GLY A 25 1.25 8.63 -12.57
N LYS A 26 0.09 8.97 -13.16
CA LYS A 26 -0.79 10.03 -12.65
C LYS A 26 -1.88 9.53 -11.69
N TYR A 27 -2.33 8.29 -11.86
CA TYR A 27 -3.45 7.73 -11.12
C TYR A 27 -3.00 6.49 -10.34
N PHE A 28 -3.32 6.47 -9.04
CA PHE A 28 -3.04 5.36 -8.13
C PHE A 28 -4.35 4.83 -7.54
N THR A 29 -4.39 3.53 -7.27
CA THR A 29 -5.56 2.84 -6.70
C THR A 29 -5.81 3.24 -5.24
N ASP A 30 -6.89 2.72 -4.65
CA ASP A 30 -7.28 3.00 -3.26
C ASP A 30 -6.33 2.40 -2.22
N TYR A 31 -5.62 1.34 -2.58
CA TYR A 31 -4.79 0.54 -1.67
C TYR A 31 -3.36 0.41 -2.17
N MET A 32 -2.45 0.19 -1.23
CA MET A 32 -1.05 -0.14 -1.42
C MET A 32 -0.68 -1.35 -0.55
N LEU A 33 0.33 -2.10 -0.98
CA LEU A 33 0.93 -3.18 -0.21
C LEU A 33 2.15 -2.64 0.56
N SER A 34 2.21 -2.88 1.86
CA SER A 34 3.38 -2.63 2.71
C SER A 34 3.82 -3.97 3.29
N PHE A 35 5.12 -4.21 3.27
CA PHE A 35 5.72 -5.41 3.81
C PHE A 35 7.03 -5.02 4.46
N ASP A 36 7.13 -5.26 5.76
CA ASP A 36 8.27 -4.80 6.54
C ASP A 36 9.40 -5.84 6.44
N TYR A 37 10.62 -5.36 6.56
CA TYR A 37 11.81 -6.19 6.51
C TYR A 37 12.78 -5.79 7.60
N ASP A 38 13.13 -6.75 8.46
CA ASP A 38 14.18 -6.63 9.46
C ASP A 38 15.19 -7.77 9.30
N ILE A 39 16.47 -7.51 9.55
CA ILE A 39 17.55 -8.51 9.36
C ILE A 39 17.30 -9.78 10.18
N ASP A 40 16.77 -9.64 11.39
CA ASP A 40 16.56 -10.75 12.31
C ASP A 40 15.35 -11.62 11.95
N GLN A 41 14.34 -11.04 11.30
CA GLN A 41 13.04 -11.69 11.04
C GLN A 41 12.80 -11.98 9.54
N GLY A 42 13.57 -11.36 8.66
CA GLY A 42 13.32 -11.38 7.21
C GLY A 42 12.15 -10.47 6.87
N TRP A 43 11.33 -10.89 5.89
CA TRP A 43 10.08 -10.20 5.60
C TRP A 43 9.01 -10.59 6.61
N HIS A 44 8.29 -9.63 7.17
CA HIS A 44 7.18 -9.86 8.10
C HIS A 44 6.16 -8.71 8.05
N ASP A 45 5.02 -8.91 8.70
CA ASP A 45 3.95 -7.90 8.77
C ASP A 45 3.42 -7.45 7.40
N LEU A 46 2.92 -8.40 6.62
CA LEU A 46 2.28 -8.11 5.34
C LEU A 46 0.96 -7.34 5.52
N ASN A 47 0.94 -6.09 5.06
CA ASN A 47 -0.15 -5.13 5.24
C ASN A 47 -0.74 -4.70 3.89
N LEU A 48 -2.06 -4.81 3.72
CA LEU A 48 -2.81 -4.20 2.63
C LEU A 48 -3.60 -3.01 3.17
N VAL A 49 -3.12 -1.80 2.90
CA VAL A 49 -3.57 -0.55 3.54
C VAL A 49 -4.00 0.49 2.51
N PRO A 50 -4.80 1.52 2.89
CA PRO A 50 -5.13 2.60 1.99
C PRO A 50 -3.89 3.32 1.46
N TYR A 51 -3.90 3.68 0.18
CA TYR A 51 -2.81 4.42 -0.46
C TYR A 51 -2.60 5.77 0.24
N GLY A 52 -1.36 6.06 0.64
CA GLY A 52 -0.99 7.28 1.34
C GLY A 52 0.53 7.52 1.35
N PRO A 53 0.98 8.60 2.02
CA PRO A 53 2.40 8.88 2.20
C PRO A 53 3.12 7.73 2.89
N ILE A 54 4.38 7.52 2.52
CA ILE A 54 5.28 6.59 3.23
C ILE A 54 5.94 7.38 4.35
N GLU A 55 5.66 7.01 5.60
CA GLU A 55 6.32 7.58 6.77
C GLU A 55 7.68 6.90 6.96
N ILE A 56 8.74 7.70 6.99
CA ILE A 56 10.11 7.23 7.16
C ILE A 56 10.83 8.11 8.18
N SER A 57 11.58 7.49 9.09
CA SER A 57 12.47 8.22 9.99
C SER A 57 13.62 8.84 9.18
N PRO A 58 13.99 10.10 9.37
CA PRO A 58 15.14 10.70 8.68
C PRO A 58 16.49 10.02 8.96
N ALA A 59 16.57 9.23 10.03
CA ALA A 59 17.75 8.47 10.45
C ALA A 59 17.61 6.96 10.20
N SER A 60 16.82 6.58 9.19
CA SER A 60 16.63 5.18 8.77
C SER A 60 17.90 4.53 8.25
#